data_AF-H0U007-F1
#
_entry.id   AF-H0U007-F1
#
_cell.length_a   1.000
_cell.length_b   1.000
_cell.length_c   1.000
_cell.angle_alpha   90.00
_cell.angle_beta   90.00
_cell.angle_gamma   90.00
#
_symmetry.space_group_name_H-M   'P 1'
#
loop_
_entity.id
_entity.type
_entity.pdbx_description
1 polymer ?
#
loop_
_entity_poly.entity_id
_entity_poly.type
_entity_poly.pdbx_seq_one_letter_code
_entity_poly.pdbx_strand_id
1 'polypeptide(L)'
;MPAGKPSKAQVAAIRSACRSDYPSVCAGVAPGGAAALQCLEKNKAKLSPACEKALAAASGGAAAPAAAAAAPAAGGAPAAPAAPVLVLRPLRPLEELRIVNAACGPDARALCSAVQPGGGRIARCLATNAASLSPACRSMLAEFAAR
;
A
#
# COMPACT_ATOMS: atom_id res chain seq x y z
N MET A 1 12.35 14.37 -25.12
CA MET A 1 12.04 14.49 -23.68
C MET A 1 13.17 13.83 -22.90
N PRO A 2 13.70 14.44 -21.83
CA PRO A 2 15.04 14.12 -21.34
C PRO A 2 15.13 12.67 -20.84
N ALA A 3 16.17 12.00 -21.34
CA ALA A 3 16.56 10.65 -21.03
C ALA A 3 17.13 10.55 -19.62
N GLY A 4 16.90 9.41 -18.96
CA GLY A 4 17.82 8.92 -17.92
C GLY A 4 17.31 8.80 -16.48
N LYS A 5 16.03 9.03 -16.17
CA LYS A 5 15.49 8.63 -14.86
C LYS A 5 14.09 8.03 -14.93
N PRO A 6 13.89 6.81 -14.41
CA PRO A 6 12.55 6.24 -14.28
C PRO A 6 11.70 7.11 -13.35
N SER A 7 10.47 7.36 -13.76
CA SER A 7 9.48 8.10 -12.96
C SER A 7 9.19 7.38 -11.64
N LYS A 8 8.66 8.10 -10.63
CA LYS A 8 8.28 7.48 -9.33
C LYS A 8 7.36 6.27 -9.50
N ALA A 9 6.49 6.29 -10.50
CA ALA A 9 5.62 5.17 -10.87
C ALA A 9 6.40 3.97 -11.44
N GLN A 10 7.35 4.21 -12.38
CA GLN A 10 8.24 3.16 -12.89
C GLN A 10 9.11 2.57 -11.79
N VAL A 11 9.66 3.40 -10.88
CA VAL A 11 10.47 2.93 -9.75
C VAL A 11 9.65 2.05 -8.79
N ALA A 12 8.37 2.38 -8.57
CA ALA A 12 7.47 1.54 -7.80
C ALA A 12 7.18 0.20 -8.51
N ALA A 13 6.99 0.22 -9.83
CA ALA A 13 6.77 -0.98 -10.64
C ALA A 13 8.01 -1.90 -10.64
N ILE A 14 9.21 -1.35 -10.84
CA ILE A 14 10.48 -2.08 -10.76
C ILE A 14 10.65 -2.73 -9.38
N ARG A 15 10.43 -1.98 -8.30
CA ARG A 15 10.54 -2.52 -6.93
C ARG A 15 9.56 -3.66 -6.67
N SER A 16 8.35 -3.60 -7.24
CA SER A 16 7.37 -4.68 -7.11
C SER A 16 7.84 -5.95 -7.82
N ALA A 17 8.34 -5.82 -9.05
CA ALA A 17 8.85 -6.92 -9.85
C ALA A 17 10.15 -7.53 -9.29
N CYS A 18 11.01 -6.71 -8.70
CA CYS A 18 12.33 -7.08 -8.17
C CYS A 18 12.34 -7.42 -6.68
N ARG A 19 11.17 -7.48 -6.02
CA ARG A 19 11.07 -7.55 -4.55
C ARG A 19 11.76 -8.78 -3.97
N SER A 20 11.74 -9.90 -4.69
CA SER A 20 12.35 -11.17 -4.27
C SER A 20 13.85 -11.23 -4.53
N ASP A 21 14.32 -10.59 -5.61
CA ASP A 21 15.74 -10.56 -6.00
C ASP A 21 16.54 -9.52 -5.20
N TYR A 22 15.90 -8.41 -4.85
CA TYR A 22 16.52 -7.29 -4.15
C TYR A 22 17.27 -7.66 -2.86
N PRO A 23 16.71 -8.45 -1.91
CA PRO A 23 17.44 -8.81 -0.70
C PRO A 23 18.68 -9.69 -0.94
N SER A 24 18.68 -10.49 -2.01
CA SER A 24 19.81 -11.39 -2.34
C SER A 24 20.88 -10.71 -3.19
N VAL A 25 20.49 -9.72 -3.99
CA VAL A 25 21.36 -9.07 -4.97
C VAL A 25 21.83 -7.68 -4.52
N CYS A 26 21.02 -6.99 -3.70
CA CYS A 26 21.23 -5.61 -3.27
C CYS A 26 21.04 -5.41 -1.75
N ALA A 27 21.37 -6.43 -0.94
CA ALA A 27 21.33 -6.35 0.51
C ALA A 27 22.15 -5.15 1.02
N GLY A 28 21.50 -4.20 1.70
CA GLY A 28 22.14 -2.99 2.22
C GLY A 28 21.86 -1.70 1.44
N VAL A 29 21.11 -1.77 0.33
CA VAL A 29 20.68 -0.58 -0.40
C VAL A 29 19.22 -0.23 -0.07
N ALA A 30 18.89 1.06 0.03
CA ALA A 30 17.52 1.49 0.29
C ALA A 30 16.64 1.35 -0.98
N PRO A 31 15.53 0.60 -0.94
CA PRO A 31 14.71 0.33 -2.11
C PRO A 31 14.00 1.59 -2.62
N GLY A 32 13.97 1.77 -3.94
CA GLY A 32 13.26 2.88 -4.60
C GLY A 32 14.05 4.18 -4.72
N GLY A 33 15.31 4.22 -4.28
CA GLY A 33 16.23 5.33 -4.55
C GLY A 33 17.11 5.09 -5.79
N ALA A 34 17.89 6.11 -6.18
CA ALA A 34 18.88 5.98 -7.25
C ALA A 34 19.93 4.88 -6.97
N ALA A 35 20.27 4.67 -5.69
CA ALA A 35 21.17 3.60 -5.27
C ALA A 35 20.59 2.20 -5.56
N ALA A 36 19.29 2.00 -5.35
CA ALA A 36 18.61 0.74 -5.68
C ALA A 36 18.67 0.45 -7.19
N LEU A 37 18.45 1.48 -8.01
CA LEU A 37 18.53 1.36 -9.46
C LEU A 37 19.95 1.01 -9.90
N GLN A 38 20.98 1.71 -9.42
CA GLN A 38 22.37 1.37 -9.75
C GLN A 38 22.75 -0.06 -9.36
N CYS A 39 22.31 -0.53 -8.18
CA CYS A 39 22.60 -1.89 -7.75
C CYS A 39 21.92 -2.94 -8.64
N LEU A 40 20.65 -2.73 -8.97
CA LEU A 40 19.90 -3.58 -9.89
C LEU A 40 20.53 -3.57 -11.29
N GLU A 41 20.93 -2.40 -11.80
CA GLU A 41 21.55 -2.28 -13.13
C GLU A 41 22.89 -3.00 -13.23
N LYS A 42 23.73 -2.93 -12.19
CA LYS A 42 24.99 -3.66 -12.13
C LYS A 42 24.83 -5.18 -12.03
N ASN A 43 23.67 -5.64 -11.56
CA ASN A 43 23.42 -7.05 -11.32
C ASN A 43 22.28 -7.61 -12.19
N LYS A 44 21.94 -6.98 -13.34
CA LYS A 44 20.82 -7.42 -14.22
C LYS A 44 20.85 -8.93 -14.51
N ALA A 45 22.02 -9.47 -14.83
CA ALA A 45 22.21 -10.90 -15.11
C ALA A 45 21.95 -11.86 -13.92
N LYS A 46 21.83 -11.33 -12.69
CA LYS A 46 21.49 -12.10 -11.47
C LYS A 46 20.03 -11.89 -11.03
N LEU A 47 19.29 -11.04 -11.71
CA LEU A 47 17.90 -10.77 -11.41
C LEU A 47 17.00 -11.78 -12.13
N SER A 48 15.81 -11.99 -11.59
CA SER A 48 14.77 -12.73 -12.27
C SER A 48 14.36 -12.02 -13.59
N PRO A 49 13.92 -12.78 -14.61
CA PRO A 49 13.51 -12.20 -15.91
C PRO A 49 12.35 -11.21 -15.79
N ALA A 50 11.49 -11.37 -14.78
CA ALA A 50 10.42 -10.42 -14.46
C ALA A 50 10.98 -9.05 -13.99
N CYS A 51 12.06 -9.06 -13.21
CA CYS A 51 12.71 -7.87 -12.69
C CYS A 51 13.54 -7.16 -13.78
N GLU A 52 14.29 -7.91 -14.59
CA GLU A 52 15.02 -7.35 -15.74
C GLU A 52 14.06 -6.68 -16.74
N LYS A 53 12.93 -7.32 -17.04
CA LYS A 53 11.92 -6.77 -17.96
C LYS A 53 11.31 -5.48 -17.42
N ALA A 54 11.09 -5.37 -16.11
CA ALA A 54 10.61 -4.14 -15.48
C ALA A 54 11.66 -3.03 -15.50
N LEU A 55 12.95 -3.35 -15.32
CA LEU A 55 14.06 -2.40 -15.48
C LEU A 55 14.20 -1.91 -16.93
N ALA A 56 14.07 -2.81 -17.90
CA ALA A 56 14.14 -2.49 -19.33
C ALA A 56 12.97 -1.59 -19.78
N ALA A 57 11.74 -1.91 -19.33
CA ALA A 57 10.55 -1.10 -19.59
C ALA A 57 10.60 0.29 -18.91
N ALA A 58 11.42 0.42 -17.86
CA ALA A 58 11.67 1.70 -17.20
C ALA A 58 12.71 2.55 -17.93
N SER A 59 13.64 1.94 -18.66
CA SER A 59 14.65 2.61 -19.49
C SER A 59 14.21 2.95 -20.92
N GLY A 60 13.21 2.24 -21.46
CA GLY A 60 12.63 2.50 -22.77
C GLY A 60 11.13 2.78 -22.61
N GLY A 61 10.75 4.06 -22.61
CA GLY A 61 9.35 4.44 -22.49
C GLY A 61 8.52 3.87 -23.64
N ALA A 62 7.62 2.95 -23.33
CA ALA A 62 6.45 2.63 -24.14
C ALA A 62 5.28 2.31 -23.20
N ALA A 63 4.21 3.06 -23.41
CA ALA A 63 2.93 2.90 -22.76
C ALA A 63 2.36 1.50 -23.01
N ALA A 64 1.72 0.93 -21.98
CA ALA A 64 0.66 -0.04 -22.24
C ALA A 64 -0.44 0.66 -23.08
N PRO A 65 -1.06 0.00 -24.06
CA PRO A 65 -2.31 0.51 -24.58
C PRO A 65 -3.34 0.47 -23.45
N ALA A 66 -3.90 1.63 -23.16
CA ALA A 66 -5.23 1.69 -22.59
C ALA A 66 -6.18 1.10 -23.65
N ALA A 67 -6.78 -0.04 -23.35
CA ALA A 67 -8.10 -0.38 -23.88
C ALA A 67 -9.09 -0.20 -22.72
N ALA A 68 -9.66 1.00 -22.66
CA ALA A 68 -10.91 1.25 -21.98
C ALA A 68 -12.00 1.38 -23.06
N ALA A 69 -13.01 0.51 -23.00
CA ALA A 69 -14.39 0.75 -23.42
C ALA A 69 -15.22 -0.43 -22.89
N ALA A 70 -16.38 -0.29 -22.27
CA ALA A 70 -17.34 0.79 -22.40
C ALA A 70 -18.20 0.92 -21.13
N ALA A 71 -18.48 2.16 -20.75
CA ALA A 71 -19.80 2.53 -20.22
C ALA A 71 -20.78 2.67 -21.40
N PRO A 72 -22.09 2.76 -21.12
CA PRO A 72 -22.88 3.77 -21.80
C PRO A 72 -23.36 4.82 -20.79
N ALA A 73 -23.33 6.05 -21.26
CA ALA A 73 -23.89 7.23 -20.63
C ALA A 73 -25.27 7.52 -21.23
N ALA A 74 -26.18 8.06 -20.41
CA ALA A 74 -27.16 9.11 -20.72
C ALA A 74 -28.15 9.19 -19.53
N GLY A 75 -28.50 10.33 -18.96
CA GLY A 75 -28.18 11.71 -19.28
C GLY A 75 -28.88 12.65 -18.28
N GLY A 76 -28.68 13.96 -18.47
CA GLY A 76 -29.49 15.02 -17.87
C GLY A 76 -28.82 15.80 -16.72
N ALA A 77 -28.42 17.03 -17.00
CA ALA A 77 -28.19 18.10 -16.01
C ALA A 77 -29.42 19.06 -16.00
N PRO A 78 -29.53 20.03 -15.08
CA PRO A 78 -29.20 20.04 -13.65
C PRO A 78 -30.40 20.53 -12.79
N ALA A 79 -30.38 20.30 -11.47
CA ALA A 79 -31.16 21.09 -10.51
C ALA A 79 -30.44 21.10 -9.15
N ALA A 80 -30.19 22.30 -8.60
CA ALA A 80 -29.87 22.51 -7.18
C ALA A 80 -31.02 21.93 -6.30
N PRO A 81 -30.85 21.55 -5.00
CA PRO A 81 -30.14 22.32 -3.96
C PRO A 81 -29.59 21.49 -2.74
N ALA A 82 -29.30 22.22 -1.66
CA ALA A 82 -29.27 21.83 -0.23
C ALA A 82 -28.02 21.13 0.35
N ALA A 83 -27.63 21.64 1.53
CA ALA A 83 -26.48 21.21 2.33
C ALA A 83 -26.45 19.68 2.57
N PRO A 84 -25.26 19.06 2.67
CA PRO A 84 -25.17 17.62 2.82
C PRO A 84 -25.71 17.22 4.19
N VAL A 85 -26.86 16.55 4.21
CA VAL A 85 -27.28 15.74 5.36
C VAL A 85 -26.32 14.55 5.40
N LEU A 86 -25.52 14.46 6.47
CA LEU A 86 -24.59 13.36 6.70
C LEU A 86 -25.39 12.08 7.00
N VAL A 87 -25.86 11.39 5.96
CA VAL A 87 -26.51 10.09 6.13
C VAL A 87 -25.42 9.04 6.32
N LEU A 88 -25.23 8.62 7.57
CA LEU A 88 -24.27 7.57 7.91
C LEU A 88 -24.78 6.24 7.36
N ARG A 89 -24.27 5.83 6.20
CA ARG A 89 -24.49 4.46 5.70
C ARG A 89 -23.89 3.47 6.70
N PRO A 90 -24.56 2.32 6.93
CA PRO A 90 -24.00 1.28 7.77
C PRO A 90 -22.66 0.84 7.19
N LEU A 91 -21.63 0.86 8.04
CA LEU A 91 -20.28 0.49 7.64
C LEU A 91 -20.26 -0.98 7.23
N ARG A 92 -19.61 -1.24 6.10
CA ARG A 92 -19.36 -2.61 5.66
C ARG A 92 -18.30 -3.27 6.56
N PRO A 93 -18.32 -4.59 6.75
CA PRO A 93 -17.34 -5.31 7.60
C PRO A 93 -15.87 -5.06 7.25
N LEU A 94 -15.57 -4.75 5.98
CA LEU A 94 -14.22 -4.39 5.53
C LEU A 94 -13.82 -2.94 5.90
N GLU A 95 -14.79 -2.04 6.03
CA GLU A 95 -14.58 -0.64 6.41
C GLU A 95 -14.34 -0.53 7.91
N GLU A 96 -15.15 -1.25 8.69
CA GLU A 96 -14.96 -1.51 10.12
C GLU A 96 -13.52 -1.96 10.43
N LEU A 97 -13.03 -2.99 9.73
CA LEU A 97 -11.66 -3.48 9.92
C LEU A 97 -10.60 -2.43 9.57
N ARG A 98 -10.84 -1.57 8.58
CA ARG A 98 -9.91 -0.50 8.20
C ARG A 98 -9.86 0.60 9.23
N ILE A 99 -11.00 0.94 9.83
CA ILE A 99 -11.09 1.96 10.88
C ILE A 99 -10.41 1.47 12.16
N VAL A 100 -10.61 0.21 12.54
CA VAL A 100 -9.89 -0.41 13.67
C VAL A 100 -8.39 -0.42 13.42
N ASN A 101 -7.94 -0.78 12.21
CA ASN A 101 -6.52 -0.71 11.85
C ASN A 101 -5.98 0.73 11.80
N ALA A 102 -6.81 1.72 11.50
CA ALA A 102 -6.42 3.12 11.54
C ALA A 102 -6.29 3.63 12.99
N ALA A 103 -7.23 3.26 13.87
CA ALA A 103 -7.24 3.66 15.28
C ALA A 103 -6.13 2.96 16.10
N CYS A 104 -5.95 1.65 15.92
CA CYS A 104 -4.92 0.87 16.62
C CYS A 104 -3.61 0.73 15.85
N GLY A 105 -3.53 1.21 14.62
CA GLY A 105 -2.31 1.18 13.81
C GLY A 105 -1.07 1.88 14.40
N PRO A 106 -1.18 3.02 15.10
CA PRO A 106 -0.04 3.60 15.81
C PRO A 106 0.36 2.77 17.03
N ASP A 107 -0.60 2.31 17.84
CA ASP A 107 -0.33 1.46 19.02
C ASP A 107 0.29 0.12 18.63
N ALA A 108 -0.17 -0.49 17.54
CA ALA A 108 0.39 -1.73 17.00
C ALA A 108 1.86 -1.55 16.59
N ARG A 109 2.22 -0.37 16.05
CA ARG A 109 3.60 -0.06 15.67
C ARG A 109 4.47 0.27 16.88
N ALA A 110 3.90 0.87 17.92
CA ALA A 110 4.64 1.23 19.14
C ALA A 110 4.84 0.03 20.08
N LEU A 111 3.80 -0.79 20.26
CA LEU A 111 3.76 -1.85 21.29
C LEU A 111 3.99 -3.26 20.70
N CYS A 112 3.66 -3.45 19.42
CA CYS A 112 3.68 -4.77 18.76
C CYS A 112 4.61 -4.82 17.55
N SER A 113 5.63 -3.95 17.47
CA SER A 113 6.61 -3.89 16.37
C SER A 113 7.40 -5.19 16.17
N ALA A 114 7.59 -5.98 17.22
CA ALA A 114 8.27 -7.27 17.17
C ALA A 114 7.38 -8.41 16.63
N VAL A 115 6.08 -8.18 16.42
CA VAL A 115 5.12 -9.21 16.01
C VAL A 115 5.02 -9.28 14.49
N GLN A 116 5.27 -10.45 13.90
CA GLN A 116 5.10 -10.62 12.46
C GLN A 116 3.66 -10.32 12.03
N PRO A 117 3.45 -9.40 11.05
CA PRO A 117 2.13 -9.11 10.53
C PRO A 117 1.47 -10.36 9.93
N GLY A 118 0.15 -10.46 10.05
CA GLY A 118 -0.66 -11.58 9.54
C GLY A 118 -1.22 -12.50 10.63
N GLY A 119 -2.32 -13.19 10.30
CA GLY A 119 -2.93 -14.23 11.14
C GLY A 119 -3.48 -13.76 12.49
N GLY A 120 -3.83 -12.48 12.63
CA GLY A 120 -4.39 -11.94 13.89
C GLY A 120 -3.38 -11.80 15.04
N ARG A 121 -2.08 -12.04 14.81
CA ARG A 121 -1.05 -11.93 15.87
C ARG A 121 -0.93 -10.53 16.46
N ILE A 122 -1.07 -9.51 15.61
CA ILE A 122 -1.08 -8.11 16.05
C ILE A 122 -2.30 -7.86 16.96
N ALA A 123 -3.47 -8.40 16.63
CA ALA A 123 -4.66 -8.26 17.47
C ALA A 123 -4.47 -8.93 18.85
N ARG A 124 -3.82 -10.10 18.91
CA ARG A 124 -3.45 -10.75 20.18
C ARG A 124 -2.51 -9.88 21.02
N CYS A 125 -1.47 -9.33 20.39
CA CYS A 125 -0.52 -8.47 21.08
C CYS A 125 -1.17 -7.17 21.59
N LEU A 126 -2.05 -6.55 20.79
CA LEU A 126 -2.84 -5.39 21.20
C LEU A 126 -3.76 -5.73 22.38
N ALA A 127 -4.41 -6.89 22.37
CA ALA A 127 -5.27 -7.35 23.46
C ALA A 127 -4.48 -7.56 24.77
N THR A 128 -3.26 -8.13 24.71
CA THR A 128 -2.38 -8.27 25.87
C THR A 128 -1.91 -6.92 26.42
N ASN A 129 -1.70 -5.94 25.54
CA ASN A 129 -1.25 -4.59 25.90
C ASN A 129 -2.41 -3.60 26.07
N ALA A 130 -3.64 -4.07 26.27
CA ALA A 130 -4.85 -3.23 26.28
C ALA A 130 -4.76 -2.02 27.22
N ALA A 131 -4.08 -2.17 28.37
CA ALA A 131 -3.87 -1.11 29.34
C ALA A 131 -2.92 0.02 28.86
N SER A 132 -2.00 -0.29 27.95
CA SER A 132 -1.00 0.64 27.39
C SER A 132 -1.41 1.25 26.06
N LEU A 133 -2.57 0.88 25.53
CA LEU A 133 -3.10 1.43 24.28
C LEU A 133 -3.56 2.88 24.44
N SER A 134 -3.51 3.62 23.34
CA SER A 134 -4.13 4.94 23.24
C SER A 134 -5.64 4.88 23.54
N PRO A 135 -6.22 5.95 24.09
CA PRO A 135 -7.65 5.98 24.44
C PRO A 135 -8.55 5.77 23.21
N ALA A 136 -8.13 6.25 22.04
CA ALA A 136 -8.87 6.03 20.78
C ALA A 136 -8.91 4.54 20.38
N CYS A 137 -7.78 3.83 20.49
CA CYS A 137 -7.71 2.40 20.19
C CYS A 137 -8.46 1.57 21.24
N ARG A 138 -8.41 1.95 22.53
CA ARG A 138 -9.19 1.29 23.60
C ARG A 138 -10.69 1.40 23.41
N SER A 139 -11.21 2.58 23.09
CA SER A 139 -12.65 2.75 22.86
C SER A 139 -13.14 1.89 21.69
N MET A 140 -12.37 1.84 20.60
CA MET A 140 -12.69 0.99 19.45
C MET A 140 -12.62 -0.51 19.78
N LEU A 141 -11.61 -0.95 20.51
CA LEU A 141 -11.52 -2.35 20.95
C LEU A 141 -12.63 -2.74 21.92
N ALA A 142 -13.04 -1.84 22.81
CA ALA A 142 -14.14 -2.08 23.74
C ALA A 142 -15.48 -2.25 23.02
N GLU A 143 -15.74 -1.46 21.98
CA GLU A 143 -16.96 -1.56 21.17
C GLU A 143 -17.02 -2.85 20.35
N PHE A 144 -15.86 -3.37 19.94
CA PHE A 144 -15.74 -4.69 19.30
C PHE A 144 -15.78 -5.85 20.29
N ALA A 145 -15.29 -5.66 21.52
CA ALA A 145 -15.34 -6.69 22.56
C ALA A 145 -16.74 -6.81 23.20
N ALA A 146 -17.59 -5.79 23.06
CA ALA A 146 -18.96 -5.76 23.55
C ALA A 146 -20.00 -6.31 22.54
N ARG A 147 -19.57 -6.65 21.31
CA ARG A 147 -20.40 -7.33 20.29
C ARG A 147 -20.12 -8.82 20.29
#